data_AF-A0A662S3Y5-F1
#
_entry.id   AF-A0A662S3Y5-F1
#
_cell.length_a   1.000
_cell.length_b   1.000
_cell.length_c   1.000
_cell.angle_alpha   90.00
_cell.angle_beta   90.00
_cell.angle_gamma   90.00
#
_symmetry.space_group_name_H-M   'P 1'
#
loop_
_entity.id
_entity.type
_entity.pdbx_description
1 polymer ?
#
loop_
_entity_poly.entity_id
_entity_poly.type
_entity_poly.pdbx_seq_one_letter_code
_entity_poly.pdbx_strand_id
1 'polypeptide(L)'
;MPRAKKKVEPEEGEGGEEAQEEPESPPFDELDEAEAFEEVDLTTLSGVGPTIAKRLTEAGFTTLESIALTSPAELSAAAGIPMSTASKIIASARKILKVDVMTAFDYYQKRKSVQRITTGTKALDDLLGGGVETQAITEIYGPYGSGKCVSGDTPVPFVNEGNFHFERISDAYELYRQRFGEVRMDEGFAVPLSGVKVLAVGEDGSTRTVKASYLYKERVRSILEVRTRKGRVLRLTARHRLLSV
;
A
#
# COMPACT_ATOMS: atom_id res chain seq x y z
N MET A 1 -29.47 54.36 -28.48
CA MET A 1 -29.28 53.85 -29.86
C MET A 1 -27.92 53.16 -29.97
N PRO A 2 -27.80 52.11 -30.79
CA PRO A 2 -27.10 50.87 -30.43
C PRO A 2 -25.61 50.85 -30.81
N ARG A 3 -24.81 50.13 -30.02
CA ARG A 3 -23.40 49.83 -30.31
C ARG A 3 -23.29 48.86 -31.49
N ALA A 4 -22.53 49.27 -32.49
CA ALA A 4 -22.19 48.48 -33.67
C ALA A 4 -21.40 47.22 -33.30
N LYS A 5 -21.76 46.10 -33.93
CA LYS A 5 -21.06 44.82 -33.87
C LYS A 5 -19.73 44.95 -34.64
N LYS A 6 -18.60 44.83 -33.95
CA LYS A 6 -17.28 44.70 -34.58
C LYS A 6 -16.95 43.21 -34.70
N LYS A 7 -16.76 42.77 -35.94
CA LYS A 7 -16.34 41.43 -36.36
C LYS A 7 -14.88 41.23 -35.89
N VAL A 8 -14.61 40.17 -35.14
CA VAL A 8 -13.25 39.77 -34.73
C VAL A 8 -12.91 38.52 -35.53
N GLU A 9 -11.88 38.62 -36.36
CA GLU A 9 -11.26 37.53 -37.11
C GLU A 9 -10.37 36.71 -36.17
N PRO A 10 -10.17 35.41 -36.43
CA PRO A 10 -9.37 34.55 -35.55
C PRO A 10 -7.88 34.88 -35.73
N GLU A 11 -7.20 35.22 -34.64
CA GLU A 11 -5.73 35.27 -34.60
C GLU A 11 -5.19 33.84 -34.60
N GLU A 12 -4.34 33.54 -35.59
CA GLU A 12 -3.49 32.37 -35.63
C GLU A 12 -2.44 32.50 -34.51
N GLY A 13 -2.61 31.74 -33.44
CA GLY A 13 -1.63 31.62 -32.38
C GLY A 13 -0.50 30.68 -32.80
N GLU A 14 0.66 31.24 -33.10
CA GLU A 14 1.94 30.52 -33.17
C GLU A 14 2.30 29.98 -31.78
N GLY A 15 1.90 28.73 -31.50
CA GLY A 15 2.37 27.96 -30.36
C GLY A 15 3.57 27.11 -30.76
N GLY A 16 4.78 27.65 -30.58
CA GLY A 16 6.00 26.85 -30.59
C GLY A 16 6.03 25.96 -29.34
N GLU A 17 5.83 24.66 -29.51
CA GLU A 17 6.10 23.66 -28.48
C GLU A 17 7.63 23.51 -28.32
N GLU A 18 8.19 24.23 -27.35
CA GLU A 18 9.52 23.89 -26.82
C GLU A 18 9.39 22.62 -25.98
N ALA A 19 9.79 21.48 -26.56
CA ALA A 19 9.96 20.22 -25.85
C ALA A 19 11.01 20.41 -24.75
N GLN A 20 10.55 20.56 -23.51
CA GLN A 20 11.42 20.51 -22.35
C GLN A 20 11.92 19.06 -22.19
N GLU A 21 13.23 18.85 -22.36
CA GLU A 21 13.89 17.60 -22.03
C GLU A 21 13.57 17.21 -20.58
N GLU A 22 12.90 16.06 -20.42
CA GLU A 22 12.71 15.45 -19.10
C GLU A 22 14.08 15.12 -18.50
N PRO A 23 14.35 15.44 -17.22
CA PRO A 23 15.60 15.06 -16.59
C PRO A 23 15.68 13.52 -16.53
N GLU A 24 16.70 12.95 -17.18
CA GLU A 24 17.01 11.52 -17.07
C GLU A 24 17.17 11.14 -15.60
N SER A 25 16.29 10.26 -15.13
CA SER A 25 16.43 9.63 -13.82
C SER A 25 17.73 8.81 -13.80
N PRO A 26 18.55 8.89 -12.74
CA PRO A 26 19.79 8.15 -12.67
C PRO A 26 19.57 6.64 -12.85
N PRO A 27 20.54 5.90 -13.43
CA PRO A 27 20.48 4.45 -13.56
C PRO A 27 20.22 3.78 -12.20
N PHE A 28 19.28 2.84 -12.16
CA PHE A 28 18.81 2.15 -10.95
C PHE A 28 19.86 1.29 -10.22
N ASP A 29 21.09 1.21 -10.74
CA ASP A 29 22.13 0.31 -10.24
C ASP A 29 22.93 0.89 -9.05
N GLU A 30 22.72 2.16 -8.68
CA GLU A 30 23.37 2.80 -7.50
C GLU A 30 22.45 2.82 -6.25
N LEU A 31 21.82 1.70 -5.92
CA LEU A 31 21.14 1.56 -4.62
C LEU A 31 22.10 0.91 -3.63
N ASP A 32 22.61 1.72 -2.71
CA ASP A 32 23.46 1.31 -1.57
C ASP A 32 22.98 -0.01 -0.96
N GLU A 33 23.91 -0.95 -0.77
CA GLU A 33 23.68 -2.23 -0.11
C GLU A 33 22.99 -1.99 1.23
N ALA A 34 21.71 -2.39 1.32
CA ALA A 34 20.89 -2.08 2.48
C ALA A 34 21.41 -2.79 3.75
N GLU A 35 22.07 -2.04 4.63
CA GLU A 35 22.68 -2.48 5.90
C GLU A 35 21.77 -3.43 6.68
N ALA A 36 22.18 -4.67 6.98
CA ALA A 36 21.37 -5.71 7.64
C ALA A 36 20.58 -5.25 8.90
N PHE A 37 19.42 -5.86 9.17
CA PHE A 37 18.65 -5.53 10.39
C PHE A 37 19.38 -6.17 11.57
N GLU A 38 19.78 -5.39 12.57
CA GLU A 38 20.25 -5.95 13.83
C GLU A 38 19.07 -6.66 14.51
N GLU A 39 19.13 -7.99 14.65
CA GLU A 39 18.23 -8.71 15.54
C GLU A 39 18.46 -8.20 16.96
N VAL A 40 17.50 -7.44 17.47
CA VAL A 40 17.60 -6.92 18.84
C VAL A 40 17.36 -8.08 19.79
N ASP A 41 18.36 -8.36 20.61
CA ASP A 41 18.26 -9.36 21.66
C ASP A 41 17.22 -8.92 22.71
N LEU A 42 16.06 -9.58 22.69
CA LEU A 42 14.96 -9.33 23.62
C LEU A 42 15.35 -9.58 25.09
N THR A 43 16.43 -10.32 25.35
CA THR A 43 16.92 -10.56 26.72
C THR A 43 17.53 -9.32 27.39
N THR A 44 17.76 -8.26 26.61
CA THR A 44 18.15 -6.94 27.14
C THR A 44 17.02 -6.26 27.94
N LEU A 45 15.78 -6.72 27.77
CA LEU A 45 14.62 -6.19 28.48
C LEU A 45 14.59 -6.64 29.94
N SER A 46 14.34 -5.69 30.84
CA SER A 46 14.21 -5.99 32.26
C SER A 46 13.04 -6.96 32.51
N GLY A 47 13.36 -8.11 33.12
CA GLY A 47 12.38 -9.16 33.40
C GLY A 47 12.15 -10.14 32.25
N VAL A 48 12.96 -10.08 31.18
CA VAL A 48 12.95 -11.06 30.09
C VAL A 48 14.15 -11.99 30.21
N GLY A 49 13.90 -13.23 30.64
CA GLY A 49 14.86 -14.32 30.51
C GLY A 49 14.70 -15.08 29.18
N PRO A 50 15.57 -16.06 28.88
CA PRO A 50 15.55 -16.82 27.62
C PRO A 50 14.19 -17.47 27.33
N THR A 51 13.51 -17.97 28.36
CA THR A 51 12.17 -18.57 28.25
C THR A 51 11.11 -17.56 27.86
N ILE A 52 11.16 -16.34 28.42
CA ILE A 52 10.19 -15.28 28.11
C ILE A 52 10.47 -14.71 26.72
N ALA A 53 11.75 -14.53 26.37
CA ALA A 53 12.15 -14.11 25.02
C ALA A 53 11.59 -15.07 23.97
N LYS A 54 11.75 -16.39 24.17
CA LYS A 54 11.20 -17.40 23.26
C LYS A 54 9.68 -17.29 23.12
N ARG A 55 8.94 -17.15 24.23
CA ARG A 55 7.47 -16.97 24.20
C ARG A 55 7.03 -15.69 23.48
N LEU A 56 7.77 -14.60 23.66
CA LEU A 56 7.51 -13.34 22.96
C LEU A 56 7.72 -13.49 21.45
N THR A 57 8.83 -14.12 21.04
CA THR A 57 9.12 -14.42 19.63
C THR A 57 8.06 -15.33 19.02
N GLU A 58 7.66 -16.40 19.72
CA GLU A 58 6.60 -17.32 19.28
C GLU A 58 5.23 -16.62 19.15
N ALA A 59 4.96 -15.62 20.00
CA ALA A 59 3.78 -14.77 19.91
C ALA A 59 3.88 -13.65 18.86
N GLY A 60 4.99 -13.57 18.11
CA GLY A 60 5.20 -12.60 17.03
C GLY A 60 5.82 -11.27 17.45
N PHE A 61 6.22 -11.12 18.72
CA PHE A 61 6.92 -9.94 19.21
C PHE A 61 8.44 -10.08 19.01
N THR A 62 8.90 -9.75 17.80
CA THR A 62 10.31 -9.89 17.40
C THR A 62 11.12 -8.60 17.50
N THR A 63 10.48 -7.48 17.84
CA THR A 63 11.09 -6.15 17.88
C THR A 63 10.72 -5.38 19.14
N LEU A 64 11.59 -4.47 19.59
CA LEU A 64 11.29 -3.62 20.75
C LEU A 64 10.07 -2.73 20.51
N GLU A 65 9.88 -2.27 19.27
CA GLU A 65 8.76 -1.44 18.85
C GLU A 65 7.44 -2.19 18.98
N SER A 66 7.40 -3.45 18.51
CA SER A 66 6.20 -4.28 18.64
C SER A 66 5.77 -4.44 20.09
N ILE A 67 6.73 -4.60 21.01
CA ILE A 67 6.48 -4.69 22.44
C ILE A 67 6.03 -3.32 23.01
N ALA A 68 6.70 -2.23 22.63
CA ALA A 68 6.43 -0.90 23.16
C ALA A 68 5.05 -0.33 22.78
N LEU A 69 4.52 -0.70 21.60
CA LEU A 69 3.19 -0.30 21.12
C LEU A 69 2.05 -1.17 21.67
N THR A 70 2.35 -2.35 22.21
CA THR A 70 1.34 -3.30 22.68
C THR A 70 0.83 -2.92 24.08
N SER A 71 -0.45 -3.20 24.37
CA SER A 71 -0.99 -3.01 25.72
C SER A 71 -0.50 -4.12 26.67
N PRO A 72 -0.38 -3.85 27.99
CA PRO A 72 0.00 -4.89 28.95
C PRO A 72 -0.92 -6.12 28.94
N ALA A 73 -2.22 -5.92 28.66
CA ALA A 73 -3.21 -6.99 28.59
C ALA A 73 -2.97 -7.93 27.41
N GLU A 74 -2.75 -7.38 26.21
CA GLU A 74 -2.46 -8.16 25.01
C GLU A 74 -1.14 -8.91 25.15
N LEU A 75 -0.09 -8.24 25.65
CA LEU A 75 1.22 -8.86 25.81
C LEU A 75 1.18 -10.00 26.85
N SER A 76 0.43 -9.79 27.94
CA SER A 76 0.22 -10.81 28.98
C SER A 76 -0.50 -12.04 28.43
N ALA A 77 -1.59 -11.83 27.69
CA ALA A 77 -2.37 -12.90 27.09
C ALA A 77 -1.59 -13.67 26.02
N ALA A 78 -0.88 -12.96 25.15
CA ALA A 78 -0.16 -13.56 24.02
C ALA A 78 1.09 -14.33 24.46
N ALA A 79 1.88 -13.79 25.41
CA ALA A 79 3.12 -14.43 25.87
C ALA A 79 2.94 -15.32 27.11
N GLY A 80 1.72 -15.40 27.67
CA GLY A 80 1.42 -16.20 28.86
C GLY A 80 2.24 -15.77 30.09
N ILE A 81 2.39 -14.46 30.28
CA ILE A 81 3.15 -13.86 31.39
C ILE A 81 2.23 -13.02 32.28
N PRO A 82 2.56 -12.83 33.57
CA PRO A 82 1.76 -11.95 34.44
C PRO A 82 1.72 -10.50 33.94
N MET A 83 0.57 -9.83 34.11
CA MET A 83 0.34 -8.42 33.76
C MET A 83 1.40 -7.46 34.33
N SER A 84 1.86 -7.73 35.55
CA SER A 84 2.90 -6.94 36.23
C SER A 84 4.25 -7.08 35.52
N THR A 85 4.58 -8.27 35.03
CA THR A 85 5.79 -8.53 34.23
C THR A 85 5.66 -7.89 32.84
N ALA A 86 4.52 -8.07 32.17
CA ALA A 86 4.25 -7.43 30.87
C ALA A 86 4.43 -5.91 30.92
N SER A 87 3.89 -5.26 31.97
CA SER A 87 4.03 -3.82 32.17
C SER A 87 5.50 -3.37 32.32
N LYS A 88 6.32 -4.14 33.05
CA LYS A 88 7.75 -3.87 33.21
C LYS A 88 8.52 -4.04 31.90
N ILE A 89 8.19 -5.07 31.14
CA ILE A 89 8.81 -5.33 29.84
C ILE A 89 8.51 -4.18 28.87
N ILE A 90 7.25 -3.74 28.79
CA ILE A 90 6.83 -2.61 27.94
C ILE A 90 7.55 -1.32 28.38
N ALA A 91 7.63 -1.04 29.68
CA ALA A 91 8.33 0.12 30.19
C ALA A 91 9.84 0.08 29.87
N SER A 92 10.46 -1.10 29.98
CA SER A 92 11.86 -1.31 29.60
C SER A 92 12.07 -1.07 28.10
N ALA A 93 11.17 -1.58 27.25
CA ALA A 93 11.24 -1.38 25.80
C ALA A 93 11.13 0.10 25.43
N ARG A 94 10.16 0.83 26.01
CA ARG A 94 9.99 2.28 25.79
C ARG A 94 11.20 3.09 26.24
N LYS A 95 11.83 2.70 27.35
CA LYS A 95 13.04 3.35 27.86
C LYS A 95 14.23 3.14 26.94
N ILE A 96 14.43 1.92 26.43
CA ILE A 96 15.52 1.62 25.47
C ILE A 96 15.30 2.39 24.16
N LEU A 97 14.07 2.41 23.67
CA LEU A 97 13.68 3.13 22.46
C LEU A 97 13.67 4.66 22.63
N LYS A 98 13.92 5.17 23.85
CA LYS A 98 13.87 6.61 24.17
C LYS A 98 12.58 7.26 23.66
N VAL A 99 11.45 6.57 23.89
CA VAL A 99 10.12 7.11 23.57
C VAL A 99 9.79 8.17 24.61
N ASP A 100 10.35 9.35 24.42
CA ASP A 100 10.12 10.53 25.24
C ASP A 100 9.20 11.53 24.53
N VAL A 101 8.58 12.38 25.35
CA VAL A 101 7.83 13.52 24.85
C VAL A 101 8.78 14.42 24.07
N MET A 102 8.40 14.78 22.84
CA MET A 102 9.16 15.69 21.99
C MET A 102 8.32 16.92 21.65
N THR A 103 8.99 18.04 21.35
CA THR A 103 8.29 19.24 20.92
C THR A 103 7.70 19.05 19.51
N ALA A 104 6.67 19.82 19.18
CA ALA A 104 6.09 19.80 17.83
C ALA A 104 7.14 20.17 16.76
N PHE A 105 8.10 21.03 17.09
CA PHE A 105 9.19 21.41 16.20
C PHE A 105 10.16 20.25 15.94
N ASP A 106 10.57 19.53 16.98
CA ASP A 106 11.46 18.36 16.83
C ASP A 106 10.78 17.25 16.02
N TYR A 107 9.48 17.02 16.26
CA TYR A 107 8.69 16.09 15.48
C TYR A 107 8.60 16.51 14.00
N TYR A 108 8.40 17.79 13.73
CA TYR A 108 8.41 18.33 12.37
C TYR A 108 9.76 18.12 11.67
N GLN A 109 10.89 18.34 12.37
CA GLN A 109 12.21 18.06 11.79
C GLN A 109 12.39 16.57 11.49
N LYS A 110 11.94 15.66 12.37
CA LYS A 110 11.93 14.22 12.09
C LYS A 110 11.06 13.87 10.88
N ARG A 111 9.89 14.49 10.73
CA ARG A 111 8.98 14.25 9.60
C ARG A 111 9.57 14.62 8.24
N LYS A 112 10.60 15.47 8.19
CA LYS A 112 11.31 15.79 6.93
C LYS A 112 12.06 14.60 6.33
N SER A 113 12.39 13.58 7.12
CA SER A 113 13.03 12.36 6.60
C SER A 113 12.03 11.33 6.07
N VAL A 114 10.72 11.59 6.15
CA VAL A 114 9.70 10.71 5.58
C VAL A 114 9.86 10.68 4.06
N GLN A 115 10.11 9.49 3.55
CA GLN A 115 10.30 9.25 2.12
C GLN A 115 8.94 9.16 1.41
N ARG A 116 8.94 9.46 0.11
CA ARG A 116 7.78 9.30 -0.78
C ARG A 116 8.15 8.39 -1.94
N ILE A 117 7.20 7.58 -2.36
CA ILE A 117 7.32 6.68 -3.52
C ILE A 117 6.61 7.37 -4.69
N THR A 118 7.36 7.70 -5.75
CA THR A 118 6.78 8.26 -6.98
C THR A 118 5.76 7.29 -7.59
N THR A 119 4.67 7.83 -8.13
CA THR A 119 3.70 7.07 -8.92
C THR A 119 4.16 6.85 -10.36
N GLY A 120 5.30 7.41 -10.76
CA GLY A 120 5.80 7.43 -12.13
C GLY A 120 5.15 8.51 -13.00
N THR A 121 4.42 9.45 -12.39
CA THR A 121 3.61 10.47 -13.06
C THR A 121 3.73 11.78 -12.34
N LYS A 122 4.34 12.77 -12.98
CA LYS A 122 4.59 14.08 -12.37
C LYS A 122 3.31 14.74 -11.85
N ALA A 123 2.24 14.76 -12.65
CA ALA A 123 0.98 15.38 -12.26
C ALA A 123 0.32 14.73 -11.03
N LEU A 124 0.41 13.41 -10.89
CA LEU A 124 -0.14 12.70 -9.74
C LEU A 124 0.79 12.82 -8.52
N ASP A 125 2.10 12.79 -8.72
CA ASP A 125 3.08 13.05 -7.66
C ASP A 125 2.89 14.44 -7.08
N ASP A 126 2.74 15.46 -7.91
CA ASP A 126 2.47 16.85 -7.50
C ASP A 126 1.16 16.95 -6.69
N LEU A 127 0.10 16.28 -7.14
CA LEU A 127 -1.17 16.20 -6.41
C LEU A 127 -1.01 15.54 -5.03
N LEU A 128 -0.16 14.52 -4.93
CA LEU A 128 0.12 13.80 -3.69
C LEU A 128 1.21 14.49 -2.83
N GLY A 129 1.77 15.61 -3.27
CA GLY A 129 2.82 16.33 -2.53
C GLY A 129 4.20 15.67 -2.64
N GLY A 130 4.52 15.11 -3.81
CA GLY A 130 5.77 14.43 -4.12
C GLY A 130 5.67 12.90 -4.15
N GLY A 131 4.47 12.35 -4.30
CA GLY A 131 4.20 10.90 -4.37
C GLY A 131 3.60 10.28 -3.10
N VAL A 132 3.51 8.96 -3.07
CA VAL A 132 2.86 8.20 -1.98
C VAL A 132 3.73 8.20 -0.72
N GLU A 133 3.20 8.72 0.38
CA GLU A 133 3.93 8.87 1.65
C GLU A 133 4.21 7.53 2.35
N THR A 134 5.47 7.29 2.73
CA THR A 134 5.84 6.15 3.59
C THR A 134 5.38 6.37 5.02
N GLN A 135 5.23 5.28 5.80
CA GLN A 135 4.70 5.33 7.17
C GLN A 135 3.24 5.83 7.27
N ALA A 136 2.53 5.88 6.14
CA ALA A 136 1.11 6.19 6.05
C ALA A 136 0.34 5.07 5.34
N ILE A 137 -0.98 5.01 5.56
CA ILE A 137 -1.90 4.19 4.77
C ILE A 137 -2.52 5.09 3.72
N THR A 138 -2.37 4.73 2.44
CA THR A 138 -2.97 5.44 1.31
C THR A 138 -4.06 4.57 0.67
N GLU A 139 -5.26 5.12 0.51
CA GLU A 139 -6.41 4.45 -0.10
C GLU A 139 -6.69 5.03 -1.49
N ILE A 140 -6.92 4.16 -2.49
CA ILE A 140 -7.30 4.55 -3.86
C ILE A 140 -8.61 3.84 -4.21
N TYR A 141 -9.69 4.61 -4.36
CA TYR A 141 -11.03 4.10 -4.69
C TYR A 141 -11.56 4.68 -6.03
N GLY A 142 -12.51 4.00 -6.66
CA GLY A 142 -13.06 4.40 -7.96
C GLY A 142 -13.71 3.25 -8.74
N PRO A 143 -14.39 3.53 -9.87
CA PRO A 143 -15.05 2.52 -10.71
C PRO A 143 -14.06 1.56 -11.39
N TYR A 144 -14.51 0.39 -11.83
CA TYR A 144 -13.67 -0.56 -12.56
C TYR A 144 -12.98 0.11 -13.77
N GLY A 145 -11.75 -0.29 -14.06
CA GLY A 145 -10.92 0.34 -15.09
C GLY A 145 -10.19 1.61 -14.66
N SER A 146 -10.46 2.19 -13.49
CA SER A 146 -9.82 3.44 -13.03
C SER A 146 -8.35 3.30 -12.55
N GLY A 147 -7.67 2.19 -12.87
CA GLY A 147 -6.24 2.00 -12.55
C GLY A 147 -5.91 1.60 -11.11
N LYS A 148 -6.87 1.07 -10.34
CA LYS A 148 -6.65 0.64 -8.94
C LYS A 148 -5.82 -0.64 -8.79
N CYS A 149 -5.98 -1.61 -9.70
CA CYS A 149 -5.41 -2.95 -9.56
C CYS A 149 -4.01 -3.01 -10.16
N VAL A 150 -3.04 -3.50 -9.37
CA VAL A 150 -1.61 -3.33 -9.65
C VAL A 150 -0.94 -4.63 -10.12
N SER A 151 -1.45 -5.82 -9.76
CA SER A 151 -0.93 -7.12 -10.24
C SER A 151 -1.88 -8.30 -9.96
N GLY A 152 -1.73 -9.39 -10.71
CA GLY A 152 -2.46 -10.66 -10.51
C GLY A 152 -2.16 -11.33 -9.16
N ASP A 153 -0.99 -11.06 -8.56
CA ASP A 153 -0.61 -11.60 -7.25
C ASP A 153 -1.32 -10.91 -6.07
N THR A 154 -2.12 -9.88 -6.33
CA THR A 154 -2.82 -9.11 -5.28
C THR A 154 -3.84 -10.01 -4.57
N PRO A 155 -3.73 -10.22 -3.24
CA PRO A 155 -4.75 -10.94 -2.47
C PRO A 155 -6.04 -10.12 -2.43
N VAL A 156 -7.18 -10.76 -2.66
CA VAL A 156 -8.50 -10.12 -2.64
C VAL A 156 -9.45 -10.85 -1.69
N PRO A 157 -10.11 -10.13 -0.77
CA PRO A 157 -11.20 -10.69 0.02
C PRO A 157 -12.49 -10.71 -0.78
N PHE A 158 -13.16 -11.86 -0.83
CA PHE A 158 -14.50 -11.97 -1.42
C PHE A 158 -15.32 -13.05 -0.71
N VAL A 159 -16.65 -13.00 -0.87
CA VAL A 159 -17.58 -13.98 -0.36
C VAL A 159 -18.23 -14.69 -1.54
N ASN A 160 -18.22 -16.02 -1.54
CA ASN A 160 -18.96 -16.82 -2.51
C ASN A 160 -19.82 -17.85 -1.78
N GLU A 161 -21.11 -17.90 -2.10
CA GLU A 161 -22.07 -18.83 -1.48
C GLU A 161 -22.06 -18.80 0.07
N GLY A 162 -21.73 -17.64 0.67
CA GLY A 162 -21.66 -17.46 2.12
C GLY A 162 -20.30 -17.79 2.75
N ASN A 163 -19.34 -18.31 1.99
CA ASN A 163 -17.98 -18.59 2.44
C ASN A 163 -17.05 -17.41 2.14
N PHE A 164 -16.23 -17.03 3.12
CA PHE A 164 -15.19 -16.01 2.95
C PHE A 164 -13.93 -16.61 2.33
N HIS A 165 -13.40 -15.94 1.32
CA HIS A 165 -12.19 -16.28 0.61
C HIS A 165 -11.18 -15.14 0.70
N PHE A 166 -9.91 -15.49 0.83
CA PHE A 166 -8.79 -14.55 0.78
C PHE A 166 -7.67 -15.17 -0.06
N GLU A 167 -7.72 -14.91 -1.37
CA GLU A 167 -6.92 -15.60 -2.38
C GLU A 167 -6.33 -14.56 -3.36
N ARG A 168 -5.32 -14.93 -4.15
CA ARG A 168 -4.81 -14.04 -5.20
C ARG A 168 -5.87 -13.83 -6.27
N ILE A 169 -5.97 -12.62 -6.79
CA ILE A 169 -6.95 -12.28 -7.83
C ILE A 169 -6.70 -13.10 -9.11
N SER A 170 -5.46 -13.50 -9.41
CA SER A 170 -5.13 -14.43 -10.49
C SER A 170 -5.77 -15.80 -10.30
N ASP A 171 -5.67 -16.35 -9.10
CA ASP A 171 -6.13 -17.71 -8.77
C ASP A 171 -7.66 -17.75 -8.83
N ALA A 172 -8.32 -16.71 -8.30
CA ALA A 172 -9.76 -16.51 -8.44
C ALA A 172 -10.17 -16.36 -9.92
N TYR A 173 -9.42 -15.58 -10.72
CA TYR A 173 -9.71 -15.39 -12.14
C TYR A 173 -9.69 -16.72 -12.89
N GLU A 174 -8.67 -17.54 -12.69
CA GLU A 174 -8.53 -18.84 -13.35
C GLU A 174 -9.64 -19.82 -12.93
N LEU A 175 -9.97 -19.85 -11.64
CA LEU A 175 -11.06 -20.68 -11.10
C LEU A 175 -12.40 -20.36 -11.79
N TYR A 176 -12.77 -19.08 -11.84
CA TYR A 176 -14.03 -18.68 -12.45
C TYR A 176 -14.01 -18.76 -13.97
N ARG A 177 -12.85 -18.55 -14.61
CA ARG A 177 -12.67 -18.74 -16.06
C ARG A 177 -12.94 -20.18 -16.47
N GLN A 178 -12.47 -21.15 -15.70
CA GLN A 178 -12.72 -22.57 -15.97
C GLN A 178 -14.21 -22.92 -15.83
N ARG A 179 -14.94 -22.25 -14.92
CA ARG A 179 -16.35 -22.50 -14.65
C ARG A 179 -17.29 -21.81 -15.64
N PHE A 180 -17.01 -20.55 -15.98
CA PHE A 180 -17.94 -19.67 -16.69
C PHE A 180 -17.41 -19.16 -18.03
N GLY A 181 -16.19 -19.53 -18.40
CA GLY A 181 -15.52 -19.03 -19.60
C GLY A 181 -14.93 -17.64 -19.42
N GLU A 182 -14.34 -17.13 -20.49
CA GLU A 182 -13.72 -15.81 -20.58
C GLU A 182 -14.30 -15.12 -21.83
N VAL A 183 -14.74 -13.88 -21.68
CA VAL A 183 -15.25 -13.06 -22.78
C VAL A 183 -14.30 -11.90 -23.04
N ARG A 184 -14.16 -11.50 -24.30
CA ARG A 184 -13.40 -10.31 -24.64
C ARG A 184 -14.20 -9.08 -24.23
N MET A 185 -13.59 -8.17 -23.50
CA MET A 185 -14.21 -6.94 -23.01
C MET A 185 -13.18 -5.81 -23.10
N ASP A 186 -13.53 -4.74 -23.79
CA ASP A 186 -12.62 -3.62 -24.07
C ASP A 186 -11.28 -4.09 -24.70
N GLU A 187 -10.14 -3.66 -24.17
CA GLU A 187 -8.80 -4.13 -24.57
C GLU A 187 -8.37 -5.44 -23.90
N GLY A 188 -9.18 -5.97 -22.98
CA GLY A 188 -8.86 -7.12 -22.15
C GLY A 188 -9.90 -8.24 -22.22
N PHE A 189 -10.00 -8.96 -21.10
CA PHE A 189 -10.84 -10.14 -20.95
C PHE A 189 -11.56 -10.11 -19.61
N ALA A 190 -12.85 -10.39 -19.62
CA ALA A 190 -13.68 -10.50 -18.44
C ALA A 190 -14.18 -11.93 -18.23
N VAL A 191 -14.29 -12.34 -16.97
CA VAL A 191 -14.90 -13.60 -16.55
C VAL A 191 -16.20 -13.25 -15.83
N PRO A 192 -17.37 -13.70 -16.30
CA PRO A 192 -18.62 -13.48 -15.60
C PRO A 192 -18.64 -14.23 -14.27
N LEU A 193 -19.20 -13.58 -13.25
CA LEU A 193 -19.31 -14.12 -11.90
C LEU A 193 -20.77 -14.36 -11.53
N SER A 194 -21.01 -15.44 -10.79
CA SER A 194 -22.27 -15.73 -10.12
C SER A 194 -22.02 -16.07 -8.66
N GLY A 195 -22.88 -15.59 -7.76
CA GLY A 195 -22.77 -15.84 -6.31
C GLY A 195 -21.68 -15.04 -5.57
N VAL A 196 -20.76 -14.41 -6.30
CA VAL A 196 -19.64 -13.65 -5.71
C VAL A 196 -20.08 -12.28 -5.21
N LYS A 197 -19.66 -11.94 -4.00
CA LYS A 197 -19.83 -10.64 -3.36
C LYS A 197 -18.50 -10.12 -2.85
N VAL A 198 -18.28 -8.82 -2.93
CA VAL A 198 -17.09 -8.13 -2.41
C VAL A 198 -17.49 -7.13 -1.34
N LEU A 199 -16.56 -6.83 -0.44
CA LEU A 199 -16.76 -5.78 0.57
C LEU A 199 -16.67 -4.41 -0.10
N ALA A 200 -17.61 -3.53 0.22
CA ALA A 200 -17.62 -2.13 -0.19
C ALA A 200 -17.90 -1.26 1.03
N VAL A 201 -17.29 -0.08 1.07
CA VAL A 201 -17.53 0.94 2.09
C VAL A 201 -18.53 1.95 1.51
N GLY A 202 -19.62 2.20 2.24
CA GLY A 202 -20.61 3.24 1.91
C GLY A 202 -20.09 4.63 2.28
N GLU A 203 -20.75 5.68 1.76
CA GLU A 203 -20.42 7.08 2.07
C GLU A 203 -20.56 7.42 3.56
N ASP A 204 -21.37 6.64 4.29
CA ASP A 204 -21.57 6.72 5.74
C ASP A 204 -20.49 5.96 6.54
N GLY A 205 -19.48 5.39 5.88
CA GLY A 205 -18.45 4.56 6.49
C GLY A 205 -18.92 3.13 6.84
N SER A 206 -20.15 2.76 6.49
CA SER A 206 -20.66 1.40 6.74
C SER A 206 -20.04 0.39 5.75
N THR A 207 -19.70 -0.79 6.24
CA THR A 207 -19.26 -1.90 5.37
C THR A 207 -20.46 -2.71 4.90
N ARG A 208 -20.60 -2.91 3.60
CA ARG A 208 -21.64 -3.75 2.99
C ARG A 208 -21.04 -4.72 1.98
N THR A 209 -21.76 -5.78 1.66
CA THR A 209 -21.39 -6.67 0.55
C THR A 209 -22.13 -6.26 -0.73
N VAL A 210 -21.40 -6.19 -1.83
CA VAL A 210 -21.93 -5.84 -3.16
C VAL A 210 -21.67 -6.99 -4.10
N LYS A 211 -22.64 -7.33 -4.94
CA LYS A 211 -22.50 -8.40 -5.93
C LYS A 211 -21.44 -8.01 -6.96
N ALA A 212 -20.45 -8.87 -7.14
CA ALA A 212 -19.49 -8.74 -8.23
C ALA A 212 -20.03 -9.47 -9.46
N SER A 213 -20.04 -8.80 -10.60
CA SER A 213 -20.57 -9.36 -11.85
C SER A 213 -19.49 -9.90 -12.77
N TYR A 214 -18.28 -9.34 -12.72
CA TYR A 214 -17.17 -9.72 -13.59
C TYR A 214 -15.83 -9.59 -12.86
N LEU A 215 -14.88 -10.47 -13.19
CA LEU A 215 -13.45 -10.26 -12.97
C LEU A 215 -12.82 -9.86 -14.30
N TYR A 216 -12.12 -8.74 -14.34
CA TYR A 216 -11.42 -8.28 -15.54
C TYR A 216 -9.91 -8.51 -15.42
N LYS A 217 -9.30 -8.81 -16.57
CA LYS A 217 -7.85 -8.90 -16.75
C LYS A 217 -7.45 -8.25 -18.06
N GLU A 218 -6.37 -7.49 -18.00
CA GLU A 218 -5.66 -6.96 -19.15
C GLU A 218 -4.19 -7.37 -19.09
N ARG A 219 -3.54 -7.51 -20.24
CA ARG A 219 -2.11 -7.81 -20.31
C ARG A 219 -1.32 -6.52 -20.39
N VAL A 220 -0.34 -6.40 -19.51
CA VAL A 220 0.69 -5.35 -19.59
C VAL A 220 1.95 -5.90 -20.27
N ARG A 221 2.75 -5.01 -20.89
CA ARG A 221 3.98 -5.38 -21.60
C ARG A 221 5.09 -5.84 -20.66
N SER A 222 5.20 -5.19 -19.51
CA SER A 222 6.23 -5.47 -18.50
C SER A 222 5.64 -5.40 -17.10
N ILE A 223 6.21 -6.23 -16.21
CA ILE A 223 5.94 -6.25 -14.78
C ILE A 223 7.29 -6.01 -14.10
N LEU A 224 7.34 -5.03 -13.20
CA LEU A 224 8.49 -4.79 -12.32
C LEU A 224 8.39 -5.70 -11.11
N GLU A 225 9.48 -6.34 -10.74
CA GLU A 225 9.59 -7.10 -9.50
C GLU A 225 10.40 -6.29 -8.48
N VAL A 226 9.73 -5.76 -7.46
CA VAL A 226 10.36 -5.07 -6.33
C VAL A 226 10.54 -6.06 -5.20
N ARG A 227 11.78 -6.47 -4.94
CA ARG A 227 12.11 -7.28 -3.78
C ARG A 227 12.46 -6.37 -2.62
N THR A 228 11.59 -6.35 -1.61
CA THR A 228 11.89 -5.67 -0.36
C THR A 228 12.99 -6.43 0.38
N ARG A 229 13.76 -5.69 1.17
CA ARG A 229 14.80 -6.25 2.06
C ARG A 229 14.29 -7.35 3.01
N LYS A 230 13.02 -7.31 3.39
CA LYS A 230 12.37 -8.35 4.24
C LYS A 230 11.94 -9.60 3.45
N GLY A 231 12.40 -9.75 2.21
CA GLY A 231 12.08 -10.90 1.34
C GLY A 231 10.69 -10.84 0.72
N ARG A 232 9.89 -9.78 0.97
CA ARG A 232 8.61 -9.60 0.27
C ARG A 232 8.88 -9.23 -1.18
N VAL A 233 8.23 -9.93 -2.09
CA VAL A 233 8.30 -9.66 -3.53
C VAL A 233 7.00 -9.00 -3.94
N LEU A 234 7.10 -7.79 -4.49
CA LEU A 234 5.98 -7.04 -5.05
C LEU A 234 6.12 -7.04 -6.57
N ARG A 235 5.10 -7.52 -7.27
CA ARG A 235 5.03 -7.40 -8.73
C ARG A 235 4.14 -6.22 -9.07
N LEU A 236 4.65 -5.25 -9.81
CA LEU A 236 4.01 -3.97 -10.09
C LEU A 236 3.99 -3.72 -11.61
N THR A 237 3.01 -2.97 -12.09
CA THR A 237 3.03 -2.43 -13.46
C THR A 237 3.95 -1.20 -13.48
N ALA A 238 4.83 -1.09 -14.49
CA ALA A 238 5.83 -0.02 -14.53
C ALA A 238 5.22 1.39 -14.68
N ARG A 239 4.21 1.51 -15.56
CA ARG A 239 3.40 2.72 -15.77
C ARG A 239 2.00 2.28 -16.19
N HIS A 240 0.98 2.69 -15.45
CA HIS A 240 -0.40 2.47 -15.86
C HIS A 240 -0.76 3.49 -16.95
N ARG A 241 -1.43 3.09 -18.04
CA ARG A 241 -1.78 4.01 -19.15
C ARG A 241 -2.58 5.24 -18.70
N LEU A 242 -3.36 5.12 -17.64
CA LEU A 242 -4.10 6.24 -17.04
C LEU A 242 -3.23 7.27 -16.33
N LEU A 243 -2.01 6.89 -15.99
CA LEU A 243 -1.08 7.72 -15.24
C LEU A 243 0.07 8.20 -16.15
N SER A 244 0.26 7.64 -17.34
CA SER A 244 1.17 8.21 -18.33
C SER A 244 0.49 9.38 -19.04
N VAL A 245 0.65 10.59 -18.49
CA VAL A 245 0.50 11.85 -19.23
C VAL A 245 1.89 12.43 -19.38
#